data_AF-A0A842XDJ3-F1
#
_entry.id   AF-A0A842XDJ3-F1
#
_cell.length_a   1.000
_cell.length_b   1.000
_cell.length_c   1.000
_cell.angle_alpha   90.00
_cell.angle_beta   90.00
_cell.angle_gamma   90.00
#
_symmetry.space_group_name_H-M   'P 1'
#
loop_
_entity.id
_entity.type
_entity.pdbx_description
1 polymer ?
#
loop_
_entity_poly.entity_id
_entity_poly.type
_entity_poly.pdbx_seq_one_letter_code
_entity_poly.pdbx_strand_id
1 'polypeptide(L)'
;MRFAGYLVPLVQSLPPLGVWTGLMTLPFATYLIMMFTNLPVNLTSALSEFFVPFLILEKTFVTIGLLILVYSVAYLRIKKKEGLVTSGPYRLVRHPQYLGMILSTLGFTSWSVWILNNTFGIGFLSPSQTIGVWFIELFAYTLFAHTEELFLSRSYGETFENYKSQVPLLIPFFKTNRKDLNVLVSILIPAILLFVLINVQV
;
A
#
# COMPACT_ATOMS: atom_id res chain seq x y z
N MET A 1 -11.31 11.91 8.11
CA MET A 1 -11.02 10.50 7.75
C MET A 1 -9.82 10.34 6.83
N ARG A 2 -9.62 11.17 5.78
CA ARG A 2 -8.46 11.05 4.85
C ARG A 2 -7.07 10.96 5.50
N PHE A 3 -6.83 11.71 6.57
CA PHE A 3 -5.53 11.69 7.27
C PHE A 3 -5.25 10.36 7.98
N ALA A 4 -6.27 9.69 8.51
CA ALA A 4 -6.08 8.43 9.24
C ALA A 4 -5.51 7.32 8.34
N GLY A 5 -5.93 7.27 7.07
CA GLY A 5 -5.43 6.28 6.11
C GLY A 5 -3.93 6.37 5.83
N TYR A 6 -3.34 7.56 5.91
CA TYR A 6 -1.89 7.74 5.74
C TYR A 6 -1.08 7.34 6.97
N LEU A 7 -1.73 7.23 8.14
CA LEU A 7 -1.08 6.80 9.37
C LEU A 7 -1.07 5.28 9.52
N VAL A 8 -1.95 4.56 8.80
CA VAL A 8 -2.07 3.11 8.89
C VAL A 8 -0.74 2.37 8.69
N PRO A 9 0.11 2.68 7.70
CA PRO A 9 1.35 1.94 7.51
C PRO A 9 2.36 2.17 8.62
N LEU A 10 2.18 3.17 9.50
CA LEU A 10 3.15 3.49 10.54
C LEU A 10 3.34 2.34 11.55
N VAL A 11 2.34 1.47 11.68
CA VAL A 11 2.41 0.25 12.51
C VAL A 11 2.96 -0.96 11.75
N GLN A 12 3.14 -0.85 10.44
CA GLN A 12 3.64 -1.92 9.60
C GLN A 12 5.09 -2.26 9.94
N SER A 13 5.45 -3.54 9.84
CA SER A 13 6.83 -4.00 9.93
C SER A 13 7.58 -3.73 8.62
N LEU A 14 8.63 -2.92 8.68
CA LEU A 14 9.54 -2.67 7.57
C LEU A 14 10.81 -3.54 7.64
N PRO A 15 11.33 -3.94 6.47
CA PRO A 15 12.63 -4.58 6.38
C PRO A 15 13.75 -3.59 6.78
N PRO A 16 14.94 -4.11 7.13
CA PRO A 16 16.12 -3.32 7.42
C PRO A 16 16.60 -2.65 6.13
N LEU A 17 16.16 -1.41 5.92
CA LEU A 17 16.48 -0.62 4.73
C LEU A 17 17.47 0.48 5.11
N GLY A 18 18.76 0.20 5.07
CA GLY A 18 19.87 1.16 5.18
C GLY A 18 20.08 1.82 6.53
N VAL A 19 19.03 1.93 7.34
CA VAL A 19 19.07 2.49 8.69
C VAL A 19 19.89 1.63 9.64
N TRP A 20 19.88 0.32 9.42
CA TRP A 20 20.80 -0.61 10.06
C TRP A 20 20.98 -1.85 9.19
N THR A 21 22.15 -2.46 9.25
CA THR A 21 22.55 -3.61 8.43
C THR A 21 22.16 -4.97 9.03
N GLY A 22 21.23 -4.99 9.99
CA GLY A 22 20.87 -6.18 10.76
C GLY A 22 19.63 -6.88 10.22
N LEU A 23 19.46 -8.14 10.56
CA LEU A 23 18.35 -8.99 10.12
C LEU A 23 17.01 -8.68 10.83
N MET A 24 16.87 -7.50 11.44
CA MET A 24 15.70 -7.20 12.24
C MET A 24 14.56 -6.67 11.36
N THR A 25 13.36 -6.53 11.91
CA THR A 25 12.31 -5.71 11.29
C THR A 25 11.78 -4.72 12.32
N LEU A 26 11.37 -3.53 11.88
CA LEU A 26 10.95 -2.45 12.78
C LEU A 26 9.60 -1.86 12.38
N PRO A 27 8.81 -1.31 13.32
CA PRO A 27 7.65 -0.49 12.97
C PRO A 27 8.06 0.66 12.06
N PHE A 28 7.29 0.93 11.00
CA PHE A 28 7.59 1.97 10.04
C PHE A 28 7.77 3.35 10.70
N ALA A 29 6.99 3.67 11.72
CA ALA A 29 7.19 4.90 12.51
C ALA A 29 8.62 5.03 13.07
N THR A 30 9.14 3.95 13.65
CA THR A 30 10.48 3.94 14.24
C THR A 30 11.56 3.98 13.17
N TYR A 31 11.34 3.28 12.05
CA TYR A 31 12.21 3.36 10.89
C TYR A 31 12.34 4.79 10.35
N LEU A 32 11.23 5.52 10.24
CA LEU A 32 11.26 6.92 9.80
C LEU A 32 12.06 7.79 10.77
N ILE A 33 11.83 7.66 12.08
CA ILE A 33 12.61 8.41 13.08
C ILE A 33 14.10 8.16 12.88
N MET A 34 14.50 6.89 12.80
CA MET A 34 15.91 6.52 12.61
C MET A 34 16.45 6.97 11.25
N MET A 35 15.64 6.95 10.17
CA MET A 35 16.04 7.49 8.87
C MET A 35 16.48 8.96 8.99
N PHE A 36 15.73 9.76 9.76
CA PHE A 36 16.01 11.19 9.93
C PHE A 36 17.13 11.51 10.93
N THR A 37 17.56 10.58 11.79
CA THR A 37 18.61 10.88 12.79
C THR A 37 19.99 11.10 12.17
N ASN A 38 20.34 10.37 11.10
CA ASN A 38 21.65 10.43 10.46
C ASN A 38 21.55 10.62 8.95
N LEU A 39 20.82 11.65 8.51
CA LEU A 39 20.85 12.07 7.11
C LEU A 39 22.17 12.79 6.78
N PRO A 40 22.73 12.62 5.56
CA PRO A 40 22.19 11.85 4.43
C PRO A 40 22.57 10.35 4.43
N VAL A 41 23.40 9.89 5.37
CA VAL A 41 24.01 8.55 5.38
C VAL A 41 22.95 7.45 5.33
N ASN A 42 21.91 7.53 6.17
CA ASN A 42 20.85 6.53 6.23
C ASN A 42 20.02 6.45 4.94
N LEU A 43 19.88 7.58 4.23
CA LEU A 43 19.18 7.61 2.95
C LEU A 43 20.04 6.97 1.86
N THR A 44 21.34 7.27 1.83
CA THR A 44 22.23 6.69 0.81
C THR A 44 22.38 5.19 0.98
N SER A 45 22.45 4.69 2.22
CA SER A 45 22.45 3.26 2.51
C SER A 45 21.12 2.59 2.16
N ALA A 46 19.98 3.24 2.45
CA ALA A 46 18.68 2.66 2.12
C ALA A 46 18.49 2.55 0.61
N LEU A 47 18.93 3.56 -0.14
CA LEU A 47 18.92 3.52 -1.59
C LEU A 47 19.87 2.43 -2.12
N SER A 48 21.09 2.33 -1.60
CA SER A 48 22.03 1.31 -2.08
C SER A 48 21.49 -0.11 -1.85
N GLU A 49 20.96 -0.41 -0.67
CA GLU A 49 20.33 -1.71 -0.37
C GLU A 49 19.08 -1.97 -1.21
N PHE A 50 18.28 -0.94 -1.46
CA PHE A 50 17.12 -1.05 -2.33
C PHE A 50 17.53 -1.43 -3.76
N PHE A 51 18.64 -0.91 -4.29
CA PHE A 51 19.10 -1.23 -5.65
C PHE A 51 19.92 -2.52 -5.78
N VAL A 52 20.23 -3.23 -4.69
CA VAL A 52 20.83 -4.57 -4.77
C VAL A 52 19.86 -5.51 -5.53
N PRO A 53 20.33 -6.33 -6.49
CA PRO A 53 19.49 -7.22 -7.31
C PRO A 53 19.03 -8.47 -6.54
N PHE A 54 18.37 -8.25 -5.42
CA PHE A 54 17.86 -9.25 -4.49
C PHE A 54 16.43 -8.84 -4.08
N LEU A 55 15.50 -9.80 -3.99
CA LEU A 55 14.06 -9.56 -3.76
C LEU A 55 13.48 -8.53 -4.75
N ILE A 56 13.72 -8.79 -6.04
CA ILE A 56 13.37 -7.86 -7.13
C ILE A 56 11.85 -7.71 -7.24
N LEU A 57 11.07 -8.78 -7.02
CA LEU A 57 9.61 -8.73 -7.11
C LEU A 57 9.03 -7.80 -6.03
N GLU A 58 9.50 -7.94 -4.80
CA GLU A 58 9.05 -7.18 -3.62
C GLU A 58 9.34 -5.70 -3.84
N LYS A 59 10.57 -5.40 -4.25
CA LYS A 59 11.01 -4.04 -4.58
C LYS A 59 10.21 -3.45 -5.73
N THR A 60 9.88 -4.25 -6.74
CA THR A 60 9.01 -3.82 -7.85
C THR A 60 7.63 -3.44 -7.35
N PHE A 61 7.01 -4.26 -6.49
CA PHE A 61 5.72 -3.92 -5.85
C PHE A 61 5.81 -2.65 -5.01
N VAL A 62 6.86 -2.50 -4.21
CA VAL A 62 7.12 -1.28 -3.42
C VAL A 62 7.23 -0.06 -4.32
N THR A 63 8.07 -0.09 -5.36
CA THR A 63 8.27 1.05 -6.27
C THR A 63 6.99 1.40 -7.02
N ILE A 64 6.31 0.42 -7.62
CA ILE A 64 5.06 0.66 -8.37
C ILE A 64 4.00 1.23 -7.44
N GLY A 65 3.84 0.64 -6.24
CA GLY A 65 2.88 1.11 -5.24
C GLY A 65 3.14 2.56 -4.84
N LEU A 66 4.39 2.90 -4.54
CA LEU A 66 4.78 4.26 -4.14
C LEU A 66 4.58 5.27 -5.28
N LEU A 67 4.91 4.90 -6.52
CA LEU A 67 4.69 5.76 -7.68
C LEU A 67 3.19 6.03 -7.89
N ILE A 68 2.35 5.00 -7.83
CA ILE A 68 0.88 5.14 -7.92
C ILE A 68 0.37 6.05 -6.80
N LEU A 69 0.82 5.83 -5.56
CA LEU A 69 0.43 6.63 -4.40
C LEU A 69 0.78 8.10 -4.60
N VAL A 70 2.06 8.41 -4.87
CA VAL A 70 2.55 9.79 -4.99
C VAL A 70 1.85 10.50 -6.14
N TYR A 71 1.76 9.84 -7.31
CA TYR A 71 1.08 10.41 -8.47
C TYR A 71 -0.40 10.69 -8.18
N SER A 72 -1.12 9.74 -7.57
CA SER A 72 -2.54 9.88 -7.24
C SER A 72 -2.80 10.99 -6.25
N VAL A 73 -2.00 11.08 -5.19
CA VAL A 73 -2.14 12.12 -4.17
C VAL A 73 -1.83 13.50 -4.76
N ALA A 74 -0.75 13.63 -5.53
CA ALA A 74 -0.39 14.89 -6.19
C ALA A 74 -1.48 15.33 -7.16
N TYR A 75 -1.96 14.41 -8.01
CA TYR A 75 -3.02 14.67 -8.97
C TYR A 75 -4.32 15.11 -8.29
N LEU A 76 -4.73 14.38 -7.24
CA LEU A 76 -5.92 14.74 -6.45
C LEU A 76 -5.78 16.13 -5.82
N ARG A 77 -4.61 16.47 -5.26
CA ARG A 77 -4.42 17.79 -4.64
C ARG A 77 -4.56 18.93 -5.64
N ILE A 78 -4.06 18.75 -6.85
CA ILE A 78 -4.17 19.75 -7.92
C ILE A 78 -5.61 19.87 -8.40
N LYS A 79 -6.28 18.73 -8.68
CA LYS A 79 -7.58 18.70 -9.35
C LYS A 79 -8.80 18.80 -8.45
N LYS A 80 -8.65 18.58 -7.13
CA LYS A 80 -9.78 18.58 -6.19
C LYS A 80 -10.57 19.91 -6.15
N LYS A 81 -9.92 21.04 -6.46
CA LYS A 81 -10.60 22.36 -6.47
C LYS A 81 -11.59 22.49 -7.63
N GLU A 82 -11.44 21.69 -8.68
CA GLU A 82 -12.29 21.70 -9.88
C GLU A 82 -13.57 20.84 -9.71
N GLY A 83 -13.72 20.14 -8.58
CA GLY A 83 -14.87 19.28 -8.30
C GLY A 83 -14.51 17.79 -8.19
N LEU A 84 -15.41 16.92 -8.64
CA LEU A 84 -15.21 15.48 -8.62
C LEU A 84 -14.08 15.09 -9.60
N VAL A 85 -13.01 14.50 -9.08
CA VAL A 85 -11.85 14.09 -9.89
C VAL A 85 -12.08 12.69 -10.46
N THR A 86 -12.25 12.60 -11.78
CA THR A 86 -12.51 11.34 -12.52
C THR A 86 -11.46 11.04 -13.59
N SER A 87 -10.45 11.90 -13.73
CA SER A 87 -9.41 11.84 -14.75
C SER A 87 -8.05 11.42 -14.17
N GLY A 88 -7.06 11.18 -15.05
CA GLY A 88 -5.74 10.72 -14.65
C GLY A 88 -5.79 9.32 -14.01
N PRO A 89 -5.18 9.10 -12.82
CA PRO A 89 -5.18 7.79 -12.17
C PRO A 89 -6.58 7.36 -11.71
N TYR A 90 -7.47 8.34 -11.45
CA TYR A 90 -8.86 8.10 -11.07
C TYR A 90 -9.72 7.56 -12.22
N ARG A 91 -9.25 7.60 -13.47
CA ARG A 91 -9.94 6.92 -14.58
C ARG A 91 -9.78 5.40 -14.53
N LEU A 92 -8.70 4.90 -13.91
CA LEU A 92 -8.36 3.48 -13.90
C LEU A 92 -9.06 2.75 -12.75
N VAL A 93 -9.02 3.34 -11.56
CA VAL A 93 -9.65 2.83 -10.34
C VAL A 93 -10.13 4.03 -9.52
N ARG A 94 -11.15 3.87 -8.68
CA ARG A 94 -11.75 4.98 -7.92
C ARG A 94 -10.88 5.47 -6.77
N HIS A 95 -10.07 4.58 -6.18
CA HIS A 95 -9.16 4.93 -5.09
C HIS A 95 -7.70 4.50 -5.37
N PRO A 96 -7.04 5.09 -6.38
CA PRO A 96 -5.70 4.70 -6.79
C PRO A 96 -4.67 4.96 -5.68
N GLN A 97 -4.88 5.97 -4.82
CA GLN A 97 -4.04 6.18 -3.65
C GLN A 97 -4.02 4.97 -2.71
N TYR A 98 -5.18 4.34 -2.44
CA TYR A 98 -5.25 3.17 -1.56
C TYR A 98 -4.68 1.93 -2.25
N LEU A 99 -4.87 1.78 -3.55
CA LEU A 99 -4.18 0.75 -4.33
C LEU A 99 -2.65 0.88 -4.18
N GLY A 100 -2.11 2.10 -4.33
CA GLY A 100 -0.69 2.36 -4.15
C GLY A 100 -0.17 2.01 -2.75
N MET A 101 -0.93 2.34 -1.71
CA MET A 101 -0.61 1.93 -0.33
C MET A 101 -0.57 0.40 -0.21
N ILE A 102 -1.65 -0.28 -0.62
CA ILE A 102 -1.76 -1.74 -0.52
C ILE A 102 -0.61 -2.45 -1.25
N LEU A 103 -0.25 -2.02 -2.45
CA LEU A 103 0.87 -2.61 -3.21
C LEU A 103 2.22 -2.36 -2.54
N SER A 104 2.43 -1.16 -2.00
CA SER A 104 3.67 -0.82 -1.29
C SER A 104 3.83 -1.64 -0.03
N THR A 105 2.78 -1.67 0.80
CA THR A 105 2.80 -2.41 2.06
C THR A 105 2.87 -3.91 1.80
N LEU A 106 2.26 -4.43 0.73
CA LEU A 106 2.37 -5.84 0.33
C LEU A 106 3.82 -6.24 0.03
N GLY A 107 4.56 -5.42 -0.72
CA GLY A 107 5.97 -5.66 -1.00
C GLY A 107 6.83 -5.62 0.26
N PHE A 108 6.63 -4.63 1.14
CA PHE A 108 7.34 -4.56 2.42
C PHE A 108 7.05 -5.75 3.34
N THR A 109 5.78 -6.16 3.45
CA THR A 109 5.36 -7.33 4.23
C THR A 109 6.05 -8.59 3.74
N SER A 110 6.03 -8.84 2.42
CA SER A 110 6.69 -10.02 1.84
C SER A 110 8.20 -10.00 2.07
N TRP A 111 8.85 -8.85 1.92
CA TRP A 111 10.28 -8.71 2.21
C TRP A 111 10.58 -8.98 3.69
N SER A 112 9.84 -8.36 4.62
CA SER A 112 9.99 -8.60 6.05
C SER A 112 9.82 -10.06 6.41
N VAL A 113 8.78 -10.74 5.88
CA VAL A 113 8.54 -12.17 6.09
C VAL A 113 9.70 -13.01 5.56
N TRP A 114 10.22 -12.69 4.37
CA TRP A 114 11.36 -13.39 3.80
C TRP A 114 12.58 -13.35 4.72
N ILE A 115 12.93 -12.17 5.23
CA ILE A 115 14.05 -11.99 6.15
C ILE A 115 13.84 -12.83 7.41
N LEU A 116 12.65 -12.75 8.01
CA LEU A 116 12.37 -13.47 9.27
C LEU A 116 12.39 -14.99 9.11
N ASN A 117 12.05 -15.51 7.94
CA ASN A 117 12.04 -16.96 7.68
C ASN A 117 13.40 -17.50 7.22
N ASN A 118 14.15 -16.73 6.42
CA ASN A 118 15.36 -17.23 5.74
C ASN A 118 16.67 -16.75 6.39
N THR A 119 16.58 -15.97 7.46
CA THR A 119 17.75 -15.43 8.15
C THR A 119 17.57 -15.57 9.66
N PHE A 120 18.63 -15.33 10.44
CA PHE A 120 18.57 -15.23 11.91
C PHE A 120 17.94 -13.90 12.37
N GLY A 121 16.91 -13.45 11.67
CA GLY A 121 16.29 -12.16 11.88
C GLY A 121 15.47 -12.06 13.15
N ILE A 122 15.57 -10.93 13.84
CA ILE A 122 14.75 -10.64 15.02
C ILE A 122 13.73 -9.58 14.64
N GLY A 123 12.49 -10.01 14.42
CA GLY A 123 11.41 -9.12 14.05
C GLY A 123 10.77 -8.43 15.24
N PHE A 124 10.33 -7.19 15.04
CA PHE A 124 9.33 -6.56 15.91
C PHE A 124 8.06 -7.41 16.05
N LEU A 125 7.70 -8.12 14.97
CA LEU A 125 6.60 -9.07 14.90
C LEU A 125 7.09 -10.40 14.35
N SER A 126 6.43 -11.49 14.73
CA SER A 126 6.63 -12.78 14.05
C SER A 126 6.18 -12.70 12.58
N PRO A 127 6.59 -13.63 11.70
CA PRO A 127 6.12 -13.68 10.32
C PRO A 127 4.58 -13.70 10.22
N SER A 128 3.92 -14.52 11.05
CA SER A 128 2.45 -14.63 11.07
C SER A 128 1.77 -13.36 11.56
N GLN A 129 2.33 -12.70 12.58
CA GLN A 129 1.84 -11.40 13.06
C GLN A 129 2.03 -10.30 12.01
N THR A 130 3.15 -10.30 11.29
CA THR A 130 3.45 -9.35 10.21
C THR A 130 2.41 -9.45 9.08
N ILE A 131 2.09 -10.68 8.66
CA ILE A 131 1.01 -10.95 7.70
C ILE A 131 -0.35 -10.50 8.27
N GLY A 132 -0.63 -10.81 9.54
CA GLY A 132 -1.88 -10.43 10.21
C GLY A 132 -2.10 -8.91 10.25
N VAL A 133 -1.06 -8.14 10.58
CA VAL A 133 -1.11 -6.67 10.53
C VAL A 133 -1.44 -6.20 9.12
N TRP A 134 -0.78 -6.74 8.09
CA TRP A 134 -1.07 -6.35 6.72
C TRP A 134 -2.52 -6.64 6.30
N PHE A 135 -3.13 -7.75 6.73
CA PHE A 135 -4.55 -8.02 6.49
C PHE A 135 -5.47 -7.00 7.18
N ILE A 136 -5.11 -6.56 8.40
CA ILE A 136 -5.83 -5.49 9.10
C ILE A 136 -5.73 -4.18 8.30
N GLU A 137 -4.55 -3.84 7.78
CA GLU A 137 -4.34 -2.68 6.92
C GLU A 137 -5.16 -2.75 5.62
N LEU A 138 -5.14 -3.90 4.95
CA LEU A 138 -5.94 -4.15 3.75
C LEU A 138 -7.43 -3.89 4.02
N PHE A 139 -7.95 -4.46 5.12
CA PHE A 139 -9.34 -4.25 5.51
C PHE A 139 -9.61 -2.77 5.83
N ALA A 140 -8.73 -2.11 6.59
CA ALA A 140 -8.85 -0.69 6.90
C ALA A 140 -8.90 0.18 5.64
N TYR A 141 -8.08 -0.09 4.63
CA TYR A 141 -8.11 0.64 3.36
C TYR A 141 -9.40 0.41 2.58
N THR A 142 -9.93 -0.81 2.55
CA THR A 142 -11.22 -1.07 1.91
C THR A 142 -12.37 -0.34 2.62
N LEU A 143 -12.33 -0.27 3.96
CA LEU A 143 -13.30 0.49 4.75
C LEU A 143 -13.19 2.00 4.51
N PHE A 144 -11.96 2.53 4.43
CA PHE A 144 -11.72 3.93 4.10
C PHE A 144 -12.18 4.29 2.68
N ALA A 145 -11.91 3.43 1.70
CA ALA A 145 -12.45 3.59 0.34
C ALA A 145 -13.99 3.68 0.39
N HIS A 146 -14.65 2.75 1.08
CA HIS A 146 -16.10 2.72 1.15
C HIS A 146 -16.71 3.95 1.84
N THR A 147 -16.12 4.38 2.97
CA THR A 147 -16.56 5.58 3.68
C THR A 147 -16.35 6.85 2.85
N GLU A 148 -15.29 6.93 2.05
CA GLU A 148 -15.11 8.00 1.07
C GLU A 148 -16.19 7.97 -0.03
N GLU A 149 -16.54 6.80 -0.56
CA GLU A 149 -17.62 6.69 -1.56
C GLU A 149 -18.97 7.16 -1.01
N LEU A 150 -19.30 6.85 0.24
CA LEU A 150 -20.54 7.32 0.88
C LEU A 150 -20.58 8.85 0.97
N PHE A 151 -19.44 9.48 1.27
CA PHE A 151 -19.33 10.94 1.27
C PHE A 151 -19.46 11.51 -0.14
N LEU A 152 -18.77 10.94 -1.13
CA LEU A 152 -18.81 11.39 -2.52
C LEU A 152 -20.20 11.25 -3.13
N SER A 153 -20.91 10.15 -2.85
CA SER A 153 -22.30 9.93 -3.28
C SER A 153 -23.23 11.00 -2.71
N ARG A 154 -23.05 11.39 -1.44
CA ARG A 154 -23.83 12.49 -0.83
C ARG A 154 -23.49 13.86 -1.42
N SER A 155 -22.23 14.11 -1.76
CA SER A 155 -21.78 15.43 -2.25
C SER A 155 -22.04 15.66 -3.75
N TYR A 156 -21.94 14.60 -4.56
CA TYR A 156 -21.97 14.72 -6.03
C TYR A 156 -23.14 13.95 -6.69
N GLY A 157 -23.91 13.18 -5.90
CA GLY A 157 -25.13 12.52 -6.36
C GLY A 157 -24.94 11.69 -7.62
N GLU A 158 -25.79 11.95 -8.62
CA GLU A 158 -25.81 11.23 -9.90
C GLU A 158 -24.47 11.27 -10.65
N THR A 159 -23.74 12.37 -10.60
CA THR A 159 -22.41 12.49 -11.25
C THR A 159 -21.43 11.44 -10.70
N PHE A 160 -21.47 11.20 -9.38
CA PHE A 160 -20.62 10.18 -8.77
C PHE A 160 -21.14 8.77 -9.06
N GLU A 161 -22.45 8.54 -9.04
CA GLU A 161 -23.01 7.22 -9.38
C GLU A 161 -22.70 6.83 -10.83
N ASN A 162 -22.77 7.78 -11.77
CA ASN A 162 -22.36 7.57 -13.16
C ASN A 162 -20.88 7.21 -13.27
N TYR A 163 -20.00 7.94 -12.59
CA TYR A 163 -18.57 7.61 -12.51
C TYR A 163 -18.32 6.23 -11.87
N LYS A 164 -19.00 5.94 -10.77
CA LYS A 164 -18.92 4.67 -10.03
C LYS A 164 -19.34 3.48 -10.88
N SER A 165 -20.34 3.66 -11.73
CA SER A 165 -20.80 2.65 -12.69
C SER A 165 -19.81 2.38 -13.80
N GLN A 166 -18.75 3.20 -13.99
CA GLN A 166 -17.79 3.08 -15.09
C GLN A 166 -16.42 2.60 -14.65
N VAL A 167 -15.96 3.02 -13.47
CA VAL A 167 -14.60 2.79 -12.98
C VAL A 167 -14.61 1.82 -11.80
N PRO A 168 -13.75 0.78 -11.71
CA PRO A 168 -13.70 -0.18 -10.60
C PRO A 168 -13.16 0.41 -9.29
N LEU A 169 -13.37 -0.26 -8.15
CA LEU A 169 -13.02 0.25 -6.82
C LEU A 169 -11.49 0.42 -6.61
N LEU A 170 -10.75 -0.70 -6.61
CA LEU A 170 -9.32 -0.74 -6.30
C LEU A 170 -8.50 -1.51 -7.33
N ILE A 171 -8.99 -2.63 -7.86
CA ILE A 171 -8.23 -3.43 -8.82
C ILE A 171 -8.61 -3.01 -10.25
N PRO A 172 -7.64 -2.60 -11.10
CA PRO A 172 -7.91 -2.28 -12.49
C PRO A 172 -8.55 -3.45 -13.24
N PHE A 173 -9.37 -3.16 -14.26
CA PHE A 173 -10.03 -4.14 -15.14
C PHE A 173 -11.10 -5.04 -14.50
N PHE A 174 -11.15 -5.20 -13.17
CA PHE A 174 -12.18 -5.99 -12.48
C PHE A 174 -13.38 -5.12 -12.07
N LYS A 175 -14.19 -4.75 -13.06
CA LYS A 175 -15.42 -3.99 -12.85
C LYS A 175 -16.59 -4.92 -12.56
N THR A 176 -17.31 -4.68 -11.46
CA THR A 176 -18.59 -5.35 -11.18
C THR A 176 -19.62 -4.34 -10.68
N ASN A 177 -20.88 -4.54 -11.06
CA ASN A 177 -21.99 -3.70 -10.58
C ASN A 177 -22.47 -4.12 -9.18
N ARG A 178 -22.05 -5.29 -8.69
CA ARG A 178 -22.41 -5.74 -7.34
C ARG A 178 -21.40 -5.24 -6.31
N LYS A 179 -21.89 -4.67 -5.20
CA LYS A 179 -21.05 -4.01 -4.19
C LYS A 179 -20.19 -5.01 -3.41
N ASP A 180 -20.77 -6.13 -3.03
CA ASP A 180 -20.14 -7.27 -2.38
C ASP A 180 -18.97 -7.84 -3.19
N LEU A 181 -19.18 -8.07 -4.49
CA LEU A 181 -18.14 -8.59 -5.38
C LEU A 181 -16.96 -7.61 -5.54
N ASN A 182 -17.21 -6.29 -5.60
CA ASN A 182 -16.12 -5.31 -5.68
C ASN A 182 -15.23 -5.35 -4.44
N VAL A 183 -15.84 -5.43 -3.26
CA VAL A 183 -15.10 -5.51 -1.99
C VAL A 183 -14.32 -6.81 -1.91
N LEU A 184 -14.97 -7.93 -2.23
CA LEU A 184 -14.36 -9.25 -2.21
C LEU A 184 -13.14 -9.33 -3.15
N VAL A 185 -13.27 -8.86 -4.39
CA VAL A 185 -12.15 -8.81 -5.34
C VAL A 185 -11.00 -7.92 -4.83
N SER A 186 -11.33 -6.80 -4.20
CA SER A 186 -10.34 -5.86 -3.64
C SER A 186 -9.57 -6.44 -2.45
N ILE A 187 -10.08 -7.50 -1.81
CA ILE A 187 -9.40 -8.21 -0.73
C ILE A 187 -8.68 -9.45 -1.26
N LEU A 188 -9.38 -10.28 -2.04
CA LEU A 188 -8.85 -11.57 -2.50
C LEU A 188 -7.66 -11.42 -3.43
N ILE A 189 -7.68 -10.47 -4.37
CA ILE A 189 -6.56 -10.32 -5.32
C ILE A 189 -5.26 -9.95 -4.59
N PRO A 190 -5.21 -8.89 -3.75
CA PRO A 190 -4.02 -8.60 -2.96
C PRO A 190 -3.61 -9.74 -2.03
N ALA A 191 -4.57 -10.44 -1.41
CA ALA A 191 -4.28 -11.56 -0.53
C ALA A 191 -3.60 -12.73 -1.27
N ILE A 192 -4.10 -13.08 -2.45
CA ILE A 192 -3.50 -14.10 -3.33
C ILE A 192 -2.11 -13.64 -3.76
N LEU A 193 -1.94 -12.37 -4.16
CA LEU A 193 -0.63 -11.83 -4.55
C LEU A 193 0.39 -11.92 -3.41
N LEU A 194 0.02 -11.56 -2.19
CA LEU A 194 0.89 -11.70 -1.02
C LEU A 194 1.26 -13.16 -0.78
N PHE A 195 0.28 -14.07 -0.84
CA PHE A 195 0.54 -15.50 -0.68
C PHE A 195 1.50 -16.03 -1.75
N VAL A 196 1.29 -15.66 -3.01
CA VAL A 196 2.19 -16.04 -4.12
C VAL A 196 3.60 -15.52 -3.87
N LEU A 197 3.75 -14.23 -3.52
CA LEU A 197 5.08 -13.65 -3.26
C LEU A 197 5.82 -14.37 -2.14
N ILE A 198 5.15 -14.69 -1.03
CA ILE A 198 5.77 -15.40 0.09
C ILE A 198 6.21 -16.81 -0.30
N ASN A 199 5.41 -17.53 -1.11
CA ASN A 199 5.71 -18.93 -1.47
C ASN A 199 6.69 -19.08 -2.64
N VAL A 200 6.78 -18.09 -3.54
CA VAL A 200 7.75 -18.12 -4.65
C VAL A 200 9.21 -18.02 -4.16
N GLN A 201 9.41 -17.58 -2.92
CA GLN A 201 10.72 -17.35 -2.34
C GLN A 201 11.24 -18.52 -1.48
N VAL A 202 10.47 -19.61 -1.36
CA VAL A 202 10.83 -20.83 -0.60
C VAL A 202 11.68 -21.77 -1.46
#